data_AF-Q0QKP7-F1
#
_entry.id   AF-Q0QKP7-F1
#
_cell.length_a   1.000
_cell.length_b   1.000
_cell.length_c   1.000
_cell.angle_alpha   90.00
_cell.angle_beta   90.00
_cell.angle_gamma   90.00
#
_symmetry.space_group_name_H-M   'P 1'
#
loop_
_entity.id
_entity.type
_entity.pdbx_description
1 polymer ?
#
loop_
_entity_poly.entity_id
_entity_poly.type
_entity_poly.pdbx_seq_one_letter_code
_entity_poly.pdbx_strand_id
1 'polypeptide(L)'
;MSKKLKSLRGIFDKSKKVFGVYVFGTSDVDDSKFDHAVNVLRDYLDNDGDGKADSKKLNKSLKREKAAMTIFFDEDEINEYIEKYERRIEKIGANLQDLFDFEIVTAADTSGKFDASLEEVFHLISDYGYSKIYPEQFGPQKDSLIGKLMNNARGGYFKKVPKQYPDDAYYTYYDKSCNYECQITEYFYWGMTSVLGGQKGPGRLEQIQDEWRLNTPAKVEERDPELFDLLTNSKYSLPTVLPDGVI
;
A
#
# COMPACT_ATOMS: atom_id res chain seq x y z
N MET A 1 5.64 23.05 -1.13
CA MET A 1 6.04 21.91 -1.98
C MET A 1 7.55 21.83 -1.95
N SER A 2 8.14 20.69 -1.57
CA SER A 2 9.59 20.55 -1.51
C SER A 2 10.16 20.70 -2.93
N LYS A 3 10.99 21.73 -3.20
CA LYS A 3 11.75 21.85 -4.45
C LYS A 3 12.58 20.58 -4.75
N LYS A 4 12.86 19.76 -3.73
CA LYS A 4 13.66 18.54 -3.83
C LYS A 4 12.92 17.36 -4.49
N LEU A 5 11.61 17.19 -4.32
CA LEU A 5 10.91 16.09 -5.03
C LEU A 5 10.88 16.32 -6.54
N LYS A 6 10.77 17.58 -6.97
CA LYS A 6 10.82 17.93 -8.40
C LYS A 6 12.14 17.55 -9.07
N SER A 7 13.26 17.47 -8.32
CA SER A 7 14.55 17.06 -8.92
C SER A 7 14.64 15.58 -9.24
N LEU A 8 13.70 14.74 -8.78
CA LEU A 8 13.57 13.35 -9.23
C LEU A 8 13.20 13.26 -10.72
N ARG A 9 12.64 14.32 -11.32
CA ARG A 9 12.40 14.40 -12.78
C ARG A 9 13.68 14.45 -13.63
N GLY A 10 14.84 14.62 -13.01
CA GLY A 10 16.14 14.46 -13.68
C GLY A 10 16.75 13.07 -13.44
N ILE A 11 15.95 12.12 -12.97
CA ILE A 11 16.31 10.71 -12.73
C ILE A 11 15.31 9.82 -13.48
N PHE A 12 14.02 10.13 -13.39
CA PHE A 12 12.94 9.39 -14.03
C PHE A 12 12.39 10.09 -15.27
N ASP A 13 12.04 9.30 -16.28
CA ASP A 13 11.53 9.76 -17.57
C ASP A 13 10.04 10.12 -17.51
N LYS A 14 9.26 9.39 -16.71
CA LYS A 14 7.84 9.62 -16.49
C LYS A 14 7.58 10.27 -15.14
N SER A 15 6.65 11.22 -15.09
CA SER A 15 6.14 11.73 -13.82
C SER A 15 4.74 12.30 -13.91
N LYS A 16 3.89 11.94 -12.95
CA LYS A 16 2.58 12.56 -12.70
C LYS A 16 2.49 12.99 -11.25
N LYS A 17 1.50 13.83 -10.95
CA LYS A 17 1.30 14.37 -9.60
C LYS A 17 -0.18 14.39 -9.26
N VAL A 18 -0.56 13.65 -8.23
CA VAL A 18 -1.92 13.50 -7.74
C VAL A 18 -2.02 14.16 -6.38
N PHE A 19 -2.78 15.25 -6.28
CA PHE A 19 -2.95 16.08 -5.07
C PHE A 19 -1.67 16.51 -4.32
N GLY A 20 -0.52 16.46 -5.00
CA GLY A 20 0.79 16.82 -4.48
C GLY A 20 1.71 15.65 -4.11
N VAL A 21 1.24 14.41 -4.24
CA VAL A 21 2.03 13.17 -4.22
C VAL A 21 2.49 12.89 -5.64
N TYR A 22 3.73 12.41 -5.82
CA TYR A 22 4.27 12.11 -7.14
C TYR A 22 4.27 10.62 -7.40
N VAL A 23 4.07 10.26 -8.67
CA VAL A 23 4.38 8.94 -9.23
C VAL A 23 5.46 9.18 -10.28
N PHE A 24 6.56 8.45 -10.19
CA PHE A 24 7.66 8.46 -11.13
C PHE A 24 7.77 7.10 -11.81
N GLY A 25 8.22 7.07 -13.06
CA GLY A 25 8.43 5.82 -13.81
C GLY A 25 9.65 5.93 -14.71
N THR A 26 10.35 4.82 -14.93
CA THR A 26 11.41 4.72 -15.94
C THR A 26 10.84 4.74 -17.36
N SER A 27 11.70 4.77 -18.38
CA SER A 27 11.24 4.73 -19.78
C SER A 27 10.54 3.44 -20.14
N ASP A 28 10.92 2.33 -19.49
CA ASP A 28 10.59 0.98 -19.92
C ASP A 28 9.26 0.47 -19.34
N VAL A 29 8.72 1.16 -18.32
CA VAL A 29 7.35 0.94 -17.82
C VAL A 29 6.33 1.19 -18.93
N ASP A 30 5.28 0.40 -19.05
CA ASP A 30 4.22 0.64 -20.04
C ASP A 30 3.41 1.91 -19.69
N ASP A 31 3.04 2.72 -20.69
CA ASP A 31 2.29 3.97 -20.45
C ASP A 31 0.91 3.73 -19.82
N SER A 32 0.20 2.67 -20.23
CA SER A 32 -1.12 2.36 -19.70
C SER A 32 -1.05 1.89 -18.26
N LYS A 33 -0.02 1.11 -17.89
CA LYS A 33 0.23 0.68 -16.51
C LYS A 33 0.71 1.82 -15.62
N PHE A 34 1.55 2.71 -16.14
CA PHE A 34 1.94 3.93 -15.43
C PHE A 34 0.72 4.81 -15.12
N ASP A 35 -0.15 5.05 -16.11
CA ASP A 35 -1.38 5.82 -15.89
C ASP A 35 -2.37 5.09 -14.97
N HIS A 36 -2.45 3.75 -15.03
CA HIS A 36 -3.26 2.93 -14.11
C HIS A 36 -2.84 3.14 -12.65
N ALA A 37 -1.56 3.01 -12.32
CA ALA A 37 -1.06 3.24 -10.96
C ALA A 37 -1.27 4.70 -10.49
N VAL A 38 -1.18 5.67 -11.41
CA VAL A 38 -1.51 7.08 -11.14
C VAL A 38 -2.98 7.27 -10.80
N ASN A 39 -3.87 6.50 -11.43
CA ASN A 39 -5.30 6.55 -11.18
C ASN A 39 -5.66 5.82 -9.88
N VAL A 40 -5.05 4.67 -9.57
CA VAL A 40 -5.23 4.00 -8.27
C VAL A 40 -4.85 4.92 -7.10
N LEU A 41 -3.75 5.68 -7.23
CA LEU A 41 -3.40 6.72 -6.24
C LEU A 41 -4.43 7.84 -6.17
N ARG A 42 -5.09 8.18 -7.27
CA ARG A 42 -6.17 9.18 -7.29
C ARG A 42 -7.39 8.66 -6.57
N ASP A 43 -7.86 7.48 -6.91
CA ASP A 43 -9.06 6.86 -6.35
C ASP A 43 -8.93 6.58 -4.85
N TYR A 44 -7.72 6.30 -4.37
CA TYR A 44 -7.49 6.23 -2.92
C TYR A 44 -7.52 7.58 -2.20
N LEU A 45 -7.13 8.67 -2.88
CA LEU A 45 -7.05 10.01 -2.27
C LEU A 45 -8.31 10.86 -2.47
N ASP A 46 -9.13 10.53 -3.47
CA ASP A 46 -10.38 11.14 -3.93
C ASP A 46 -11.37 9.99 -4.19
N ASN A 47 -11.78 9.33 -3.11
CA ASN A 47 -12.53 8.07 -3.15
C ASN A 47 -14.00 8.27 -3.50
N ASP A 48 -14.51 9.50 -3.38
CA ASP A 48 -15.84 9.88 -3.87
C ASP A 48 -15.84 10.36 -5.34
N GLY A 49 -14.65 10.55 -5.93
CA GLY A 49 -14.48 10.90 -7.34
C GLY A 49 -14.94 12.32 -7.69
N ASP A 50 -15.05 13.23 -6.71
CA ASP A 50 -15.51 14.61 -6.95
C ASP A 50 -14.45 15.52 -7.58
N GLY A 51 -13.24 14.99 -7.79
CA GLY A 51 -12.08 15.68 -8.35
C GLY A 51 -11.24 16.42 -7.29
N LYS A 52 -11.56 16.25 -6.00
CA LYS A 52 -10.83 16.84 -4.87
C LYS A 52 -10.51 15.77 -3.87
N ALA A 53 -9.30 15.82 -3.34
CA ALA A 53 -8.94 14.88 -2.29
C ALA A 53 -9.81 14.98 -1.02
N ASP A 54 -10.27 13.83 -0.55
CA ASP A 54 -11.16 13.66 0.59
C ASP A 54 -10.57 14.22 1.89
N SER A 55 -9.27 13.97 2.10
CA SER A 55 -8.57 14.32 3.34
C SER A 55 -7.40 15.28 3.12
N LYS A 56 -7.63 16.55 3.46
CA LYS A 56 -6.57 17.58 3.50
C LYS A 56 -5.44 17.20 4.47
N LYS A 57 -5.77 16.53 5.59
CA LYS A 57 -4.78 16.12 6.62
C LYS A 57 -3.89 15.00 6.08
N LEU A 58 -4.48 14.00 5.42
CA LEU A 58 -3.76 12.91 4.77
C LEU A 58 -2.77 13.45 3.73
N ASN A 59 -3.26 14.27 2.79
CA ASN A 59 -2.40 14.86 1.75
C ASN A 59 -1.29 15.74 2.32
N LYS A 60 -1.58 16.52 3.38
CA LYS A 60 -0.55 17.31 4.06
C LYS A 60 0.54 16.41 4.66
N SER A 61 0.16 15.25 5.19
CA SER A 61 1.11 14.26 5.69
C SER A 61 1.99 13.71 4.59
N LEU A 62 1.41 13.15 3.52
CA LEU A 62 2.15 12.57 2.39
C LEU A 62 3.15 13.59 1.79
N LYS A 63 2.73 14.85 1.64
CA LYS A 63 3.61 15.94 1.19
C LYS A 63 4.74 16.28 2.17
N ARG A 64 4.49 16.20 3.47
CA ARG A 64 5.48 16.49 4.52
C ARG A 64 6.52 15.38 4.60
N GLU A 65 6.07 14.13 4.54
CA GLU A 65 6.93 12.95 4.50
C GLU A 65 7.64 12.77 3.15
N LYS A 66 7.28 13.58 2.14
CA LYS A 66 7.80 13.47 0.77
C LYS A 66 7.61 12.06 0.19
N ALA A 67 6.45 11.47 0.48
CA ALA A 67 6.00 10.21 -0.07
C ALA A 67 5.88 10.32 -1.61
N ALA A 68 6.39 9.33 -2.33
CA ALA A 68 6.23 9.21 -3.78
C ALA A 68 6.25 7.73 -4.19
N MET A 69 5.49 7.40 -5.22
CA MET A 69 5.60 6.10 -5.90
C MET A 69 6.72 6.15 -6.93
N THR A 70 7.40 5.03 -7.11
CA THR A 70 8.37 4.77 -8.17
C THR A 70 7.98 3.48 -8.88
N ILE A 71 7.93 3.53 -10.21
CA ILE A 71 7.58 2.38 -11.04
C ILE A 71 8.79 2.03 -11.90
N PHE A 72 9.21 0.77 -11.79
CA PHE A 72 10.30 0.19 -12.58
C PHE A 72 9.75 -0.93 -13.45
N PHE A 73 10.46 -1.29 -14.49
CA PHE A 73 10.11 -2.43 -15.32
C PHE A 73 10.19 -3.74 -14.53
N ASP A 74 11.31 -3.97 -13.82
CA ASP A 74 11.57 -5.16 -13.00
C ASP A 74 12.62 -4.90 -11.89
N GLU A 75 12.97 -5.97 -11.17
CA GLU A 75 13.96 -5.96 -10.09
C GLU A 75 15.39 -5.64 -10.56
N ASP A 76 15.75 -6.01 -11.80
CA ASP A 76 17.08 -5.75 -12.34
C ASP A 76 17.23 -4.25 -12.64
N GLU A 77 16.21 -3.62 -13.22
CA GLU A 77 16.22 -2.18 -13.51
C GLU A 77 16.34 -1.34 -12.23
N ILE A 78 15.59 -1.65 -11.17
CA ILE A 78 15.69 -0.90 -9.91
C ILE A 78 17.09 -1.01 -9.30
N ASN A 79 17.73 -2.19 -9.37
CA ASN A 79 19.09 -2.38 -8.87
C ASN A 79 20.08 -1.46 -9.61
N GLU A 80 20.02 -1.41 -10.94
CA GLU A 80 20.85 -0.52 -11.76
C GLU A 80 20.58 0.97 -11.44
N TYR A 81 19.31 1.34 -11.26
CA TYR A 81 18.93 2.71 -10.91
C TYR A 81 19.44 3.12 -9.53
N ILE A 82 19.36 2.23 -8.53
CA ILE A 82 19.91 2.47 -7.20
C ILE A 82 21.42 2.68 -7.30
N GLU A 83 22.16 1.76 -7.94
CA GLU A 83 23.62 1.87 -8.11
C GLU A 83 24.02 3.23 -8.74
N LYS A 84 23.25 3.69 -9.71
CA LYS A 84 23.53 4.93 -10.45
C LYS A 84 23.11 6.20 -9.71
N TYR A 85 22.03 6.17 -8.94
CA TYR A 85 21.35 7.36 -8.43
C TYR A 85 21.16 7.45 -6.91
N GLU A 86 21.56 6.44 -6.13
CA GLU A 86 21.40 6.35 -4.67
C GLU A 86 21.71 7.68 -3.96
N ARG A 87 22.92 8.22 -4.13
CA ARG A 87 23.33 9.50 -3.49
C ARG A 87 22.40 10.68 -3.79
N ARG A 88 21.82 10.72 -5.00
CA ARG A 88 20.87 11.79 -5.38
C ARG A 88 19.53 11.57 -4.70
N ILE A 89 19.04 10.33 -4.66
CA ILE A 89 17.79 9.93 -4.01
C ILE A 89 17.87 10.19 -2.50
N GLU A 90 18.94 9.74 -1.84
CA GLU A 90 19.20 9.96 -0.41
C GLU A 90 19.21 11.45 -0.04
N LYS A 91 19.88 12.28 -0.86
CA LYS A 91 19.96 13.74 -0.63
C LYS A 91 18.60 14.44 -0.75
N ILE A 92 17.70 13.90 -1.56
CA ILE A 92 16.32 14.37 -1.66
C ILE A 92 15.57 14.00 -0.37
N GLY A 93 15.88 12.83 0.17
CA GLY A 93 15.27 12.25 1.37
C GLY A 93 13.78 12.08 1.14
N ALA A 94 13.42 11.51 -0.02
CA ALA A 94 12.07 11.07 -0.34
C ALA A 94 11.84 9.72 0.32
N ASN A 95 10.60 9.46 0.68
CA ASN A 95 10.16 8.13 1.04
C ASN A 95 9.51 7.53 -0.20
N LEU A 96 10.17 6.51 -0.77
CA LEU A 96 9.76 5.89 -2.02
C LEU A 96 9.06 4.57 -1.71
N GLN A 97 7.98 4.31 -2.43
CA GLN A 97 7.33 3.01 -2.50
C GLN A 97 7.43 2.53 -3.94
N ASP A 98 8.03 1.37 -4.11
CA ASP A 98 8.31 0.80 -5.42
C ASP A 98 7.14 -0.08 -5.88
N LEU A 99 6.97 -0.19 -7.19
CA LEU A 99 6.00 -1.04 -7.86
C LEU A 99 6.62 -1.48 -9.20
N PHE A 100 6.43 -2.72 -9.60
CA PHE A 100 6.98 -3.20 -10.87
C PHE A 100 5.91 -3.27 -11.97
N ASP A 101 6.34 -3.02 -13.21
CA ASP A 101 5.45 -3.04 -14.37
C ASP A 101 4.69 -4.37 -14.48
N PHE A 102 5.37 -5.50 -14.27
CA PHE A 102 4.75 -6.82 -14.39
C PHE A 102 3.69 -7.15 -13.32
N GLU A 103 3.63 -6.36 -12.24
CA GLU A 103 2.68 -6.54 -11.13
C GLU A 103 1.39 -5.73 -11.32
N ILE A 104 1.41 -4.75 -12.24
CA ILE A 104 0.27 -3.90 -12.55
C ILE A 104 -0.67 -4.63 -13.51
N VAL A 105 -1.88 -4.89 -13.05
CA VAL A 105 -2.93 -5.59 -13.81
C VAL A 105 -4.03 -4.57 -14.13
N THR A 106 -4.09 -4.14 -15.38
CA THR A 106 -5.11 -3.17 -15.84
C THR A 106 -6.42 -3.89 -16.20
N ALA A 107 -7.50 -3.13 -16.38
CA ALA A 107 -8.79 -3.66 -16.83
C ALA A 107 -8.75 -4.42 -18.17
N ALA A 108 -7.71 -4.21 -19.00
CA ALA A 108 -7.51 -4.93 -20.25
C ALA A 108 -6.93 -6.35 -20.05
N ASP A 109 -6.36 -6.64 -18.89
CA ASP A 109 -5.75 -7.92 -18.56
C ASP A 109 -6.82 -8.92 -18.07
N THR A 110 -6.91 -10.07 -18.75
CA THR A 110 -7.88 -11.13 -18.43
C THR A 110 -7.24 -12.36 -17.78
N SER A 111 -5.99 -12.26 -17.31
CA SER A 111 -5.23 -13.38 -16.72
C SER A 111 -5.76 -13.81 -15.36
N GLY A 112 -6.58 -12.99 -14.71
CA GLY A 112 -7.08 -13.24 -13.36
C GLY A 112 -6.01 -13.05 -12.27
N LYS A 113 -4.88 -12.44 -12.60
CA LYS A 113 -3.87 -12.01 -11.63
C LYS A 113 -4.42 -10.89 -10.75
N PHE A 114 -3.88 -10.80 -9.54
CA PHE A 114 -4.16 -9.68 -8.64
C PHE A 114 -3.35 -8.46 -9.07
N ASP A 115 -3.96 -7.28 -9.03
CA ASP A 115 -3.31 -6.00 -9.32
C ASP A 115 -2.56 -5.51 -8.07
N ALA A 116 -1.23 -5.64 -8.07
CA ALA A 116 -0.42 -5.22 -6.92
C ALA A 116 -0.40 -3.69 -6.74
N SER A 117 -0.86 -2.91 -7.73
CA SER A 117 -0.94 -1.46 -7.54
C SER A 117 -1.93 -1.07 -6.44
N LEU A 118 -2.93 -1.91 -6.15
CA LEU A 118 -3.84 -1.73 -5.00
C LEU A 118 -3.09 -1.85 -3.65
N GLU A 119 -2.08 -2.70 -3.60
CA GLU A 119 -1.26 -2.95 -2.40
C GLU A 119 -0.22 -1.85 -2.23
N GLU A 120 0.65 -1.66 -3.22
CA GLU A 120 1.80 -0.77 -3.09
C GLU A 120 1.39 0.70 -2.96
N VAL A 121 0.37 1.12 -3.69
CA VAL A 121 -0.17 2.48 -3.53
C VAL A 121 -0.78 2.65 -2.13
N PHE A 122 -1.45 1.62 -1.60
CA PHE A 122 -2.00 1.67 -0.25
C PHE A 122 -0.90 1.69 0.81
N HIS A 123 0.18 0.92 0.66
CA HIS A 123 1.37 0.95 1.53
C HIS A 123 1.95 2.37 1.64
N LEU A 124 2.12 3.07 0.52
CA LEU A 124 2.58 4.46 0.53
C LEU A 124 1.64 5.36 1.36
N ILE A 125 0.33 5.18 1.22
CA ILE A 125 -0.69 5.99 1.88
C ILE A 125 -0.80 5.64 3.37
N SER A 126 -0.76 4.36 3.74
CA SER A 126 -0.80 3.90 5.13
C SER A 126 0.42 4.39 5.89
N ASP A 127 1.60 4.24 5.32
CA ASP A 127 2.86 4.36 6.06
C ASP A 127 3.30 5.80 6.24
N TYR A 128 3.02 6.66 5.25
CA TYR A 128 3.38 8.08 5.29
C TYR A 128 2.18 9.01 5.48
N GLY A 129 0.97 8.45 5.37
CA GLY A 129 -0.30 9.11 5.62
C GLY A 129 -0.87 8.72 6.96
N TYR A 130 -1.69 7.66 6.99
CA TYR A 130 -2.49 7.25 8.15
C TYR A 130 -1.67 7.05 9.42
N SER A 131 -0.53 6.37 9.33
CA SER A 131 0.36 6.13 10.48
C SER A 131 0.88 7.42 11.12
N LYS A 132 1.04 8.49 10.32
CA LYS A 132 1.56 9.78 10.78
C LYS A 132 0.47 10.69 11.32
N ILE A 133 -0.75 10.57 10.79
CA ILE A 133 -1.88 11.42 11.22
C ILE A 133 -2.65 10.83 12.40
N TYR A 134 -2.59 9.52 12.59
CA TYR A 134 -3.26 8.76 13.65
C TYR A 134 -2.32 7.67 14.22
N PRO A 135 -1.18 8.04 14.83
CA PRO A 135 -0.16 7.08 15.25
C PRO A 135 -0.62 6.09 16.34
N GLU A 136 -1.58 6.48 17.17
CA GLU A 136 -2.17 5.57 18.16
C GLU A 136 -3.02 4.47 17.52
N GLN A 137 -3.58 4.73 16.32
CA GLN A 137 -4.44 3.78 15.62
C GLN A 137 -3.67 2.98 14.58
N PHE A 138 -2.91 3.65 13.71
CA PHE A 138 -2.26 3.06 12.54
C PHE A 138 -0.73 3.14 12.59
N GLY A 139 -0.13 3.52 13.73
CA GLY A 139 1.33 3.54 13.86
C GLY A 139 1.92 2.13 13.73
N PRO A 140 3.10 1.96 13.10
CA PRO A 140 3.75 0.67 12.91
C PRO A 140 4.46 0.21 14.19
N GLN A 141 3.72 0.12 15.29
CA GLN A 141 4.26 -0.24 16.59
C GLN A 141 3.29 -1.13 17.35
N LYS A 142 3.82 -2.01 18.21
CA LYS A 142 3.01 -3.03 18.91
C LYS A 142 1.88 -2.47 19.79
N ASP A 143 2.01 -1.23 20.22
CA ASP A 143 1.10 -0.59 21.16
C ASP A 143 0.01 0.25 20.46
N SER A 144 0.11 0.46 19.14
CA SER A 144 -0.98 1.03 18.34
C SER A 144 -2.16 0.05 18.25
N LEU A 145 -3.34 0.54 17.90
CA LEU A 145 -4.51 -0.32 17.73
C LEU A 145 -4.28 -1.37 16.65
N ILE A 146 -3.82 -0.98 15.45
CA ILE A 146 -3.52 -1.93 14.37
C ILE A 146 -2.46 -2.96 14.75
N GLY A 147 -1.44 -2.55 15.52
CA GLY A 147 -0.39 -3.46 15.99
C GLY A 147 -0.91 -4.50 16.99
N LYS A 148 -1.83 -4.10 17.88
CA LYS A 148 -2.51 -5.02 18.81
C LYS A 148 -3.39 -6.01 18.06
N LEU A 149 -4.16 -5.54 17.08
CA LEU A 149 -5.01 -6.38 16.25
C LEU A 149 -4.19 -7.38 15.43
N MET A 150 -3.09 -6.94 14.82
CA MET A 150 -2.15 -7.83 14.13
C MET A 150 -1.58 -8.91 15.07
N ASN A 151 -1.19 -8.54 16.30
CA ASN A 151 -0.69 -9.54 17.26
C ASN A 151 -1.76 -10.59 17.58
N ASN A 152 -3.02 -10.19 17.76
CA ASN A 152 -4.11 -11.13 17.95
C ASN A 152 -4.30 -12.03 16.72
N ALA A 153 -4.24 -11.46 15.51
CA ALA A 153 -4.40 -12.18 14.26
C ALA A 153 -3.36 -13.27 14.00
N ARG A 154 -2.18 -13.10 14.59
CA ARG A 154 -1.04 -14.02 14.50
C ARG A 154 -0.98 -15.01 15.66
N GLY A 155 -1.91 -14.93 16.62
CA GLY A 155 -1.90 -15.73 17.85
C GLY A 155 -0.87 -15.28 18.89
N GLY A 156 -0.33 -14.06 18.78
CA GLY A 156 0.60 -13.48 19.76
C GLY A 156 1.54 -12.43 19.18
N TYR A 157 2.38 -11.86 20.06
CA TYR A 157 3.43 -10.92 19.66
C TYR A 157 4.71 -11.65 19.25
N PHE A 158 5.15 -11.42 18.01
CA PHE A 158 6.39 -11.96 17.47
C PHE A 158 7.27 -10.82 16.97
N LYS A 159 8.35 -10.50 17.69
CA LYS A 159 9.30 -9.45 17.28
C LYS A 159 10.02 -9.78 15.96
N LYS A 160 10.21 -11.07 15.67
CA LYS A 160 10.79 -11.61 14.44
C LYS A 160 9.84 -12.67 13.90
N VAL A 161 9.85 -12.89 12.59
CA VAL A 161 9.07 -13.95 11.95
C VAL A 161 9.37 -15.30 12.60
N PRO A 162 8.37 -15.96 13.21
CA PRO A 162 8.54 -17.27 13.82
C PRO A 162 8.69 -18.34 12.73
N LYS A 163 9.22 -19.52 13.11
CA LYS A 163 9.26 -20.67 12.21
C LYS A 163 7.86 -21.22 11.89
N GLN A 164 6.94 -21.07 12.83
CA GLN A 164 5.56 -21.54 12.75
C GLN A 164 4.69 -20.60 13.57
N TYR A 165 3.52 -20.28 13.02
CA TYR A 165 2.47 -19.57 13.72
C TYR A 165 1.51 -20.57 14.39
N PRO A 166 0.79 -20.15 15.46
CA PRO A 166 -0.31 -20.94 16.02
C PRO A 166 -1.34 -21.36 14.96
N ASP A 167 -1.94 -22.54 15.12
CA ASP A 167 -2.86 -23.11 14.12
C ASP A 167 -4.14 -22.28 13.93
N ASP A 168 -4.52 -21.47 14.92
CA ASP A 168 -5.68 -20.59 14.89
C ASP A 168 -5.38 -19.17 14.37
N ALA A 169 -4.12 -18.88 14.05
CA ALA A 169 -3.73 -17.64 13.39
C ALA A 169 -4.43 -17.53 12.03
N TYR A 170 -4.85 -16.32 11.67
CA TYR A 170 -5.47 -16.02 10.37
C TYR A 170 -4.69 -14.99 9.56
N TYR A 171 -3.67 -14.39 10.18
CA TYR A 171 -2.59 -13.68 9.50
C TYR A 171 -1.26 -14.37 9.82
N THR A 172 -0.57 -14.82 8.79
CA THR A 172 0.72 -15.49 8.83
C THR A 172 1.63 -14.86 7.79
N TYR A 173 2.89 -14.64 8.12
CA TYR A 173 3.83 -13.98 7.20
C TYR A 173 5.21 -14.58 7.39
N TYR A 174 5.76 -15.18 6.34
CA TYR A 174 6.96 -16.02 6.41
C TYR A 174 8.21 -15.38 5.78
N ASP A 175 8.08 -14.20 5.14
CA ASP A 175 9.24 -13.47 4.67
C ASP A 175 10.07 -12.93 5.85
N LYS A 176 11.29 -13.45 5.98
CA LYS A 176 12.24 -13.10 7.04
C LYS A 176 12.89 -11.74 6.85
N SER A 177 12.79 -11.15 5.65
CA SER A 177 13.31 -9.81 5.36
C SER A 177 12.41 -8.72 5.98
N CYS A 178 11.10 -8.99 6.03
CA CYS A 178 10.09 -8.12 6.62
C CYS A 178 10.15 -8.09 8.15
N ASN A 179 10.47 -6.90 8.68
CA ASN A 179 10.49 -6.65 10.12
C ASN A 179 9.06 -6.54 10.70
N TYR A 180 8.94 -6.22 11.99
CA TYR A 180 7.63 -6.10 12.65
C TYR A 180 6.78 -4.94 12.10
N GLU A 181 7.43 -3.84 11.68
CA GLU A 181 6.76 -2.66 11.14
C GLU A 181 6.15 -2.99 9.78
N CYS A 182 6.92 -3.64 8.90
CA CYS A 182 6.48 -4.14 7.61
C CYS A 182 5.28 -5.09 7.75
N GLN A 183 5.27 -6.01 8.72
CA GLN A 183 4.10 -6.88 8.95
C GLN A 183 2.84 -6.13 9.38
N ILE A 184 2.96 -4.96 10.03
CA ILE A 184 1.80 -4.12 10.33
C ILE A 184 1.27 -3.49 9.05
N THR A 185 2.16 -3.01 8.18
CA THR A 185 1.82 -2.47 6.86
C THR A 185 1.03 -3.50 6.06
N GLU A 186 1.54 -4.73 5.96
CA GLU A 186 0.88 -5.86 5.31
C GLU A 186 -0.50 -6.17 5.92
N TYR A 187 -0.59 -6.29 7.24
CA TYR A 187 -1.87 -6.60 7.90
C TYR A 187 -2.91 -5.50 7.67
N PHE A 188 -2.49 -4.24 7.62
CA PHE A 188 -3.39 -3.13 7.29
C PHE A 188 -3.87 -3.22 5.84
N TYR A 189 -2.97 -3.48 4.89
CA TYR A 189 -3.33 -3.73 3.50
C TYR A 189 -4.32 -4.90 3.35
N TRP A 190 -4.00 -6.06 3.92
CA TRP A 190 -4.83 -7.26 3.84
C TRP A 190 -6.23 -7.03 4.38
N GLY A 191 -6.32 -6.40 5.55
CA GLY A 191 -7.59 -6.01 6.15
C GLY A 191 -8.35 -5.04 5.27
N MET A 192 -7.70 -3.95 4.83
CA MET A 192 -8.37 -2.89 4.10
C MET A 192 -8.92 -3.37 2.76
N THR A 193 -8.08 -4.03 1.96
CA THR A 193 -8.50 -4.52 0.63
C THR A 193 -9.52 -5.65 0.74
N SER A 194 -9.53 -6.43 1.82
CA SER A 194 -10.60 -7.41 2.07
C SER A 194 -11.93 -6.74 2.40
N VAL A 195 -11.93 -5.68 3.24
CA VAL A 195 -13.13 -4.88 3.57
C VAL A 195 -13.68 -4.16 2.33
N LEU A 196 -12.81 -3.69 1.43
CA LEU A 196 -13.21 -3.09 0.15
C LEU A 196 -13.65 -4.14 -0.89
N GLY A 197 -13.44 -5.42 -0.61
CA GLY A 197 -13.79 -6.52 -1.50
C GLY A 197 -12.81 -6.78 -2.64
N GLY A 198 -11.58 -6.26 -2.58
CA GLY A 198 -10.52 -6.52 -3.55
C GLY A 198 -9.96 -7.96 -3.50
N GLN A 199 -10.11 -8.64 -2.36
CA GLN A 199 -9.59 -10.01 -2.16
C GLN A 199 -10.63 -11.12 -2.44
N LYS A 200 -11.84 -10.78 -2.93
CA LYS A 200 -12.96 -11.73 -3.07
C LYS A 200 -13.06 -12.42 -4.44
N GLY A 201 -12.10 -12.19 -5.33
CA GLY A 201 -12.08 -12.77 -6.68
C GLY A 201 -12.04 -14.30 -6.69
N PRO A 202 -12.55 -14.97 -7.75
CA PRO A 202 -12.47 -16.42 -7.87
C PRO A 202 -11.02 -16.93 -7.77
N GLY A 203 -10.77 -17.96 -6.96
CA GLY A 203 -9.42 -18.53 -6.78
C GLY A 203 -8.50 -17.72 -5.87
N ARG A 204 -8.91 -16.52 -5.42
CA ARG A 204 -8.04 -15.62 -4.66
C ARG A 204 -7.73 -16.17 -3.27
N LEU A 205 -8.70 -16.76 -2.59
CA LEU A 205 -8.47 -17.34 -1.26
C LEU A 205 -7.41 -18.45 -1.32
N GLU A 206 -7.48 -19.31 -2.33
CA GLU A 206 -6.53 -20.41 -2.51
C GLU A 206 -5.10 -19.91 -2.73
N GLN A 207 -4.94 -18.73 -3.34
CA GLN A 207 -3.65 -18.09 -3.57
C GLN A 207 -3.05 -17.46 -2.29
N ILE A 208 -3.89 -16.94 -1.38
CA ILE A 208 -3.42 -16.11 -0.26
C ILE A 208 -3.61 -16.74 1.11
N GLN A 209 -4.38 -17.82 1.26
CA GLN A 209 -4.78 -18.35 2.58
C GLN A 209 -3.62 -18.85 3.45
N ASP A 210 -2.45 -19.11 2.86
CA ASP A 210 -1.23 -19.43 3.61
C ASP A 210 -0.70 -18.21 4.38
N GLU A 211 -1.13 -17.00 4.02
CA GLU A 211 -0.78 -15.73 4.66
C GLU A 211 -2.00 -15.00 5.25
N TRP A 212 -3.10 -14.90 4.51
CA TRP A 212 -4.31 -14.18 4.91
C TRP A 212 -5.58 -14.97 4.63
N ARG A 213 -6.34 -15.29 5.68
CA ARG A 213 -7.54 -16.14 5.57
C ARG A 213 -8.86 -15.38 5.44
N LEU A 214 -8.86 -14.05 5.63
CA LEU A 214 -10.07 -13.22 5.72
C LEU A 214 -10.33 -12.41 4.44
N ASN A 215 -10.36 -13.08 3.28
CA ASN A 215 -10.39 -12.44 1.96
C ASN A 215 -11.69 -11.72 1.56
N THR A 216 -12.65 -11.55 2.47
CA THR A 216 -13.94 -10.88 2.20
C THR A 216 -14.36 -9.98 3.37
N PRO A 217 -15.21 -8.97 3.15
CA PRO A 217 -15.67 -8.10 4.24
C PRO A 217 -16.34 -8.88 5.36
N ALA A 218 -17.19 -9.85 5.01
CA ALA A 218 -17.90 -10.69 5.98
C ALA A 218 -16.94 -11.55 6.82
N LYS A 219 -15.86 -12.08 6.23
CA LYS A 219 -14.86 -12.84 7.01
C LYS A 219 -14.08 -11.94 7.98
N VAL A 220 -13.78 -10.70 7.57
CA VAL A 220 -13.15 -9.72 8.47
C VAL A 220 -14.08 -9.38 9.61
N GLU A 221 -15.35 -9.04 9.32
CA GLU A 221 -16.36 -8.72 10.33
C GLU A 221 -16.61 -9.88 11.32
N GLU A 222 -16.67 -11.12 10.83
CA GLU A 222 -16.92 -12.30 11.67
C GLU A 222 -15.72 -12.69 12.54
N ARG A 223 -14.50 -12.70 11.98
CA ARG A 223 -13.31 -13.20 12.68
C ARG A 223 -12.56 -12.11 13.46
N ASP A 224 -12.59 -10.88 12.97
CA ASP A 224 -11.86 -9.74 13.53
C ASP A 224 -12.74 -8.47 13.52
N PRO A 225 -13.84 -8.46 14.31
CA PRO A 225 -14.79 -7.35 14.32
C PRO A 225 -14.14 -6.03 14.75
N GLU A 226 -13.12 -6.06 15.60
CA GLU A 226 -12.39 -4.85 16.00
C GLU A 226 -11.57 -4.26 14.84
N LEU A 227 -10.95 -5.10 13.99
CA LEU A 227 -10.35 -4.64 12.74
C LEU A 227 -11.40 -4.08 11.80
N PHE A 228 -12.53 -4.78 11.61
CA PHE A 228 -13.61 -4.29 10.76
C PHE A 228 -14.12 -2.91 11.20
N ASP A 229 -14.38 -2.74 12.51
CA ASP A 229 -14.80 -1.48 13.11
C ASP A 229 -13.74 -0.38 12.90
N LEU A 230 -12.45 -0.70 13.10
CA LEU A 230 -11.36 0.26 12.86
C LEU A 230 -11.33 0.73 11.41
N LEU A 231 -11.44 -0.20 10.46
CA LEU A 231 -11.30 0.03 9.04
C LEU A 231 -12.53 0.71 8.40
N THR A 232 -13.70 0.56 9.01
CA THR A 232 -14.96 1.19 8.54
C THR A 232 -15.31 2.47 9.31
N ASN A 233 -14.50 2.86 10.29
CA ASN A 233 -14.75 4.06 11.09
C ASN A 233 -14.52 5.33 10.28
N SER A 234 -15.63 6.01 9.96
CA SER A 234 -15.65 7.26 9.19
C SER A 234 -14.80 8.40 9.77
N LYS A 235 -14.45 8.35 11.06
CA LYS A 235 -13.53 9.30 11.71
C LYS A 235 -12.16 9.35 11.05
N TYR A 236 -11.70 8.23 10.50
CA TYR A 236 -10.35 8.15 9.94
C TYR A 236 -10.29 8.49 8.45
N SER A 237 -11.44 8.60 7.78
CA SER A 237 -11.52 8.84 6.33
C SER A 237 -10.67 7.82 5.55
N LEU A 238 -10.83 6.54 5.90
CA LEU A 238 -10.31 5.44 5.10
C LEU A 238 -11.15 5.28 3.82
N PRO A 239 -10.59 4.70 2.75
CA PRO A 239 -11.34 4.42 1.53
C PRO A 239 -12.55 3.53 1.85
N THR A 240 -13.64 3.76 1.12
CA THR A 240 -14.88 2.97 1.19
C THR A 240 -15.21 2.27 -0.13
N VAL A 241 -14.54 2.67 -1.21
CA VAL A 241 -14.60 2.08 -2.55
C VAL A 241 -13.20 1.60 -2.91
N LEU A 242 -13.10 0.38 -3.47
CA LEU A 242 -11.84 -0.12 -4.01
C LEU A 242 -11.50 0.67 -5.28
N PRO A 243 -10.26 1.17 -5.44
CA PRO A 243 -9.79 1.71 -6.71
C PRO A 243 -9.94 0.71 -7.86
N ASP A 244 -10.20 1.23 -9.06
CA ASP A 244 -10.21 0.44 -10.30
C ASP A 244 -9.13 0.89 -11.30
N GLY A 245 -8.46 2.03 -11.05
CA GLY A 245 -7.39 2.54 -11.89
C GLY A 245 -7.86 3.13 -13.22
N VAL A 246 -9.17 3.35 -13.39
CA VAL A 246 -9.79 3.86 -14.62
C VAL A 246 -10.39 5.26 -14.38
N ILE A 247 -10.25 6.15 -15.36
CA ILE A 247 -10.83 7.52 -15.34
C ILE A 247 -11.52 7.81 -16.66
#